data_AF-Q5H763-F1
#
_entry.id   AF-Q5H763-F1
#
_cell.length_a   1.000
_cell.length_b   1.000
_cell.length_c   1.000
_cell.angle_alpha   90.00
_cell.angle_beta   90.00
_cell.angle_gamma   90.00
#
_symmetry.space_group_name_H-M   'P 1'
#
loop_
_entity.id
_entity.type
_entity.pdbx_description
1 polymer ?
#
loop_
_entity_poly.entity_id
_entity_poly.type
_entity_poly.pdbx_seq_one_letter_code
_entity_poly.pdbx_strand_id
1 'polypeptide(L)'
;MKAQSTASFLFLVTSSFASSVLGNCDQSPQFYPNLAKCISEQSFFSCENTTTIENTCCSPTPGGLVLSTQFWSTYTGLENRGQKLPKDSWTLHGLWPDNCDGSFEQYCDFSRQFDPAPDPAVLPNGVPVPVYKGPGVDVFIKQFGKNKLLDYMNTYWIAQGTPNADFWAHEFSKHATCTSTFDVACYGEDYQKHVEVIDFFETAIRFFQNFPTFKLLAAANIVPSNKTMYKLDDLEAAVISQLGAVPYFGCTHNGTVLSEVWYFTHVFGTEQFGSIKTIESVTPSSCNRSGDIWYYERTADSERDVEF
;
A
#
# COMPACT_ATOMS: atom_id res chain seq x y z
N MET A 1 -24.23 74.79 -22.40
CA MET A 1 -24.10 73.39 -21.97
C MET A 1 -23.85 72.57 -23.22
N LYS A 2 -22.58 72.23 -23.51
CA LYS A 2 -22.18 71.49 -24.71
C LYS A 2 -21.97 70.02 -24.33
N ALA A 3 -22.64 69.14 -25.06
CA ALA A 3 -22.44 67.70 -25.01
C ALA A 3 -21.03 67.35 -25.49
N GLN A 4 -20.34 66.46 -24.78
CA GLN A 4 -19.08 65.87 -25.23
C GLN A 4 -19.27 64.37 -25.48
N SER A 5 -18.96 64.03 -26.73
CA SER A 5 -18.98 62.72 -27.34
C SER A 5 -17.80 61.87 -26.82
N THR A 6 -18.09 60.58 -26.64
CA THR A 6 -17.19 59.49 -26.24
C THR A 6 -16.10 59.21 -27.29
N ALA A 7 -14.85 59.07 -26.84
CA ALA A 7 -13.78 58.44 -27.60
C ALA A 7 -13.29 57.19 -26.86
N SER A 8 -13.45 56.03 -27.50
CA SER A 8 -12.93 54.74 -27.05
C SER A 8 -11.41 54.71 -27.13
N PHE A 9 -10.75 54.32 -26.04
CA PHE A 9 -9.36 53.87 -26.06
C PHE A 9 -9.34 52.35 -25.85
N LEU A 10 -9.00 51.62 -26.92
CA LEU A 10 -8.62 50.21 -26.85
C LEU A 10 -7.25 50.12 -26.17
N PHE A 11 -7.20 49.56 -24.96
CA PHE A 11 -5.93 49.12 -24.36
C PHE A 11 -5.63 47.69 -24.83
N LEU A 12 -4.63 47.57 -25.70
CA LEU A 12 -3.97 46.30 -26.01
C LEU A 12 -3.17 45.88 -24.76
N VAL A 13 -3.68 44.89 -24.02
CA VAL A 13 -2.89 44.22 -22.98
C VAL A 13 -2.04 43.15 -23.67
N THR A 14 -0.77 43.46 -23.91
CA THR A 14 0.23 42.49 -24.34
C THR A 14 0.58 41.58 -23.17
N SER A 15 0.06 40.35 -23.21
CA SER A 15 0.49 39.26 -22.32
C SER A 15 1.97 38.98 -22.54
N SER A 16 2.81 39.41 -21.60
CA SER A 16 4.22 39.02 -21.56
C SER A 16 4.32 37.71 -20.78
N PHE A 17 4.66 36.64 -21.48
CA PHE A 17 5.01 35.35 -20.88
C PHE A 17 6.24 35.51 -19.98
N ALA A 18 6.04 35.42 -18.67
CA ALA A 18 7.13 35.21 -17.72
C ALA A 18 7.33 33.71 -17.55
N SER A 19 8.19 33.13 -18.39
CA SER A 19 8.77 31.81 -18.18
C SER A 19 9.84 31.88 -17.10
N SER A 20 9.55 31.39 -15.89
CA SER A 20 10.57 30.81 -14.99
C SER A 20 9.96 30.41 -13.65
N VAL A 21 9.59 29.14 -13.49
CA VAL A 21 9.99 28.28 -12.35
C VAL A 21 9.86 26.82 -12.83
N LEU A 22 10.81 26.35 -13.63
CA LEU A 22 11.09 24.91 -13.68
C LEU A 22 11.85 24.61 -12.40
N GLY A 23 11.11 24.37 -11.31
CA GLY A 23 11.68 23.69 -10.15
C GLY A 23 12.19 22.35 -10.64
N ASN A 24 13.46 22.04 -10.34
CA ASN A 24 14.01 20.72 -10.52
C ASN A 24 13.09 19.72 -9.80
N CYS A 25 12.23 19.04 -10.56
CA CYS A 25 11.69 17.76 -10.13
C CYS A 25 12.91 16.86 -9.92
N ASP A 26 13.13 16.49 -8.67
CA ASP A 26 14.09 15.47 -8.23
C ASP A 26 14.02 14.29 -9.21
N GLN A 27 14.97 14.21 -10.14
CA GLN A 27 15.10 13.11 -11.09
C GLN A 27 15.68 11.91 -10.32
N SER A 28 14.92 11.39 -9.36
CA SER A 28 15.09 10.01 -8.95
C SER A 28 14.82 9.18 -10.20
N PRO A 29 15.73 8.30 -10.65
CA PRO A 29 15.39 7.39 -11.72
C PRO A 29 14.12 6.64 -11.32
N GLN A 30 13.04 6.93 -12.04
CA GLN A 30 11.80 6.21 -11.98
C GLN A 30 12.06 4.87 -12.62
N PHE A 31 12.50 3.92 -11.81
CA PHE A 31 12.46 2.51 -12.14
C PHE A 31 10.99 2.12 -12.00
N TYR A 32 10.21 2.41 -13.04
CA TYR A 32 9.04 1.60 -13.28
C TYR A 32 9.51 0.38 -14.06
N PRO A 33 8.77 -0.74 -14.03
CA PRO A 33 9.05 -1.84 -14.94
C PRO A 33 9.15 -1.33 -16.37
N ASN A 34 9.80 -2.05 -17.28
CA ASN A 34 9.81 -1.66 -18.68
C ASN A 34 8.40 -1.88 -19.28
N LEU A 35 7.53 -0.90 -19.06
CA LEU A 35 6.13 -0.88 -19.45
C LEU A 35 5.95 -0.68 -20.95
N ALA A 36 7.02 -0.42 -21.70
CA ALA A 36 6.96 -0.39 -23.15
C ALA A 36 6.46 -1.73 -23.71
N LYS A 37 6.71 -2.83 -22.99
CA LYS A 37 6.19 -4.16 -23.31
C LYS A 37 4.67 -4.29 -23.19
N CYS A 38 4.01 -3.36 -22.50
CA CYS A 38 2.56 -3.34 -22.30
C CYS A 38 1.82 -2.31 -23.17
N ILE A 39 2.54 -1.46 -23.92
CA ILE A 39 1.91 -0.39 -24.72
C ILE A 39 1.00 -0.94 -25.83
N SER A 40 1.33 -2.10 -26.39
CA SER A 40 0.51 -2.77 -27.40
C SER A 40 -0.58 -3.66 -26.82
N GLU A 41 -0.59 -3.89 -25.51
CA GLU A 41 -1.56 -4.75 -24.84
C GLU A 41 -2.77 -3.93 -24.39
N GLN A 42 -3.97 -4.50 -24.55
CA GLN A 42 -5.17 -3.87 -24.01
C GLN A 42 -5.16 -4.01 -22.48
N SER A 43 -5.18 -2.89 -21.76
CA SER A 43 -5.34 -2.90 -20.30
C SER A 43 -6.80 -3.14 -19.91
N PHE A 44 -7.00 -3.90 -18.84
CA PHE A 44 -8.28 -4.24 -18.23
C PHE A 44 -8.10 -4.34 -16.72
N PHE A 45 -9.21 -4.38 -15.98
CA PHE A 45 -9.17 -4.69 -14.56
C PHE A 45 -8.91 -6.19 -14.36
N SER A 46 -7.91 -6.51 -13.54
CA SER A 46 -7.64 -7.87 -13.09
C SER A 46 -8.90 -8.52 -12.49
N CYS A 47 -9.02 -9.85 -12.61
CA CYS A 47 -10.21 -10.62 -12.21
C CYS A 47 -11.52 -10.32 -12.96
N GLU A 48 -11.58 -9.30 -13.82
CA GLU A 48 -12.77 -9.00 -14.64
C GLU A 48 -12.64 -9.51 -16.07
N ASN A 49 -11.41 -9.65 -16.58
CA ASN A 49 -11.15 -10.22 -17.88
C ASN A 49 -11.10 -11.76 -17.82
N THR A 50 -11.84 -12.42 -18.71
CA THR A 50 -11.91 -13.89 -18.81
C THR A 50 -11.07 -14.45 -19.95
N THR A 51 -10.44 -13.60 -20.76
CA THR A 51 -9.50 -14.04 -21.79
C THR A 51 -8.15 -14.41 -21.18
N THR A 52 -7.46 -15.40 -21.75
CA THR A 52 -6.09 -15.72 -21.39
C THR A 52 -5.19 -14.49 -21.51
N ILE A 53 -4.37 -14.26 -20.49
CA ILE A 53 -3.41 -13.16 -20.44
C ILE A 53 -2.08 -13.70 -20.97
N GLU A 54 -1.76 -13.38 -22.22
CA GLU A 54 -0.52 -13.85 -22.87
C GLU A 54 0.73 -13.20 -22.26
N ASN A 55 0.66 -11.89 -21.99
CA ASN A 55 1.74 -11.13 -21.36
C ASN A 55 1.41 -10.82 -19.90
N THR A 56 1.80 -11.71 -19.00
CA THR A 56 1.54 -11.61 -17.55
C THR A 56 2.29 -10.47 -16.87
N CYS A 57 3.21 -9.78 -17.56
CA CYS A 57 3.82 -8.54 -17.05
C CYS A 57 2.87 -7.34 -17.10
N CYS A 58 1.75 -7.45 -17.83
CA CYS A 58 0.82 -6.34 -18.06
C CYS A 58 -0.45 -6.43 -17.23
N SER A 59 -0.63 -7.52 -16.47
CA SER A 59 -1.72 -7.71 -15.52
C SER A 59 -1.34 -8.77 -14.50
N PRO A 60 -1.59 -8.56 -13.19
CA PRO A 60 -1.32 -9.56 -12.15
C PRO A 60 -1.95 -10.91 -12.49
N THR A 61 -1.12 -11.95 -12.59
CA THR A 61 -1.54 -13.32 -12.94
C THR A 61 -0.58 -14.38 -12.36
N PRO A 62 -1.01 -15.27 -11.44
CA PRO A 62 -2.20 -15.14 -10.58
C PRO A 62 -2.09 -13.91 -9.67
N GLY A 63 -3.03 -13.73 -8.74
CA GLY A 63 -2.94 -12.60 -7.80
C GLY A 63 -3.70 -11.34 -8.21
N GLY A 64 -4.73 -11.48 -9.05
CA GLY A 64 -5.49 -10.35 -9.58
C GLY A 64 -6.38 -9.62 -8.57
N LEU A 65 -6.64 -10.21 -7.40
CA LEU A 65 -7.36 -9.56 -6.30
C LEU A 65 -6.33 -8.98 -5.35
N VAL A 66 -6.07 -7.67 -5.46
CA VAL A 66 -4.96 -7.04 -4.73
C VAL A 66 -5.48 -6.35 -3.47
N LEU A 67 -4.95 -6.76 -2.32
CA LEU A 67 -5.32 -6.26 -1.01
C LEU A 67 -4.26 -5.28 -0.50
N SER A 68 -4.67 -4.06 -0.11
CA SER A 68 -3.84 -3.19 0.73
C SER A 68 -4.25 -3.36 2.18
N THR A 69 -3.36 -3.91 3.01
CA THR A 69 -3.65 -4.28 4.39
C THR A 69 -2.98 -3.32 5.36
N GLN A 70 -3.65 -3.01 6.47
CA GLN A 70 -3.16 -2.03 7.45
C GLN A 70 -3.38 -2.52 8.88
N PHE A 71 -2.49 -2.09 9.77
CA PHE A 71 -2.57 -2.31 11.21
C PHE A 71 -3.01 -1.06 11.96
N TRP A 72 -3.81 -1.30 12.99
CA TRP A 72 -3.89 -0.45 14.16
C TRP A 72 -3.26 -1.16 15.37
N SER A 73 -1.98 -0.90 15.58
CA SER A 73 -1.27 -1.31 16.78
C SER A 73 -1.29 -0.18 17.82
N THR A 74 -1.23 -0.52 19.11
CA THR A 74 -1.06 0.46 20.20
C THR A 74 0.39 0.55 20.70
N TYR A 75 1.23 -0.40 20.31
CA TYR A 75 2.66 -0.48 20.61
C TYR A 75 3.41 -1.26 19.51
N THR A 76 4.72 -1.09 19.44
CA THR A 76 5.64 -1.81 18.53
C THR A 76 6.39 -2.91 19.26
N GLY A 77 6.56 -2.81 20.58
CA GLY A 77 7.41 -3.71 21.37
C GLY A 77 8.91 -3.45 21.22
N LEU A 78 9.29 -2.43 20.42
CA LEU A 78 10.65 -1.96 20.21
C LEU A 78 10.77 -0.44 20.44
N GLU A 79 9.90 0.13 21.29
CA GLU A 79 9.92 1.55 21.66
C GLU A 79 11.27 1.96 22.26
N ASN A 80 11.89 1.05 23.03
CA ASN A 80 13.23 1.24 23.60
C ASN A 80 14.34 1.36 22.55
N ARG A 81 14.07 0.97 21.29
CA ARG A 81 14.94 1.14 20.13
C ARG A 81 14.50 2.30 19.22
N GLY A 82 13.51 3.08 19.64
CA GLY A 82 12.98 4.23 18.90
C GLY A 82 11.99 3.88 17.78
N GLN A 83 11.61 2.60 17.63
CA GLN A 83 10.56 2.20 16.69
C GLN A 83 9.21 2.58 17.29
N LYS A 84 8.59 3.61 16.70
CA LYS A 84 7.35 4.22 17.17
C LYS A 84 6.34 4.29 16.03
N LEU A 85 5.07 4.31 16.39
CA LEU A 85 3.95 4.41 15.46
C LEU A 85 3.71 5.87 15.04
N PRO A 86 3.27 6.13 13.81
CA PRO A 86 2.92 7.48 13.37
C PRO A 86 1.60 7.91 14.01
N LYS A 87 1.60 9.05 14.67
CA LYS A 87 0.37 9.64 15.22
C LYS A 87 -0.65 9.91 14.10
N ASP A 88 -1.93 9.80 14.42
CA ASP A 88 -3.04 10.06 13.51
C ASP A 88 -2.99 9.28 12.19
N SER A 89 -2.38 8.08 12.22
CA SER A 89 -2.24 7.21 11.06
C SER A 89 -2.29 5.74 11.46
N TRP A 90 -2.94 4.95 10.61
CA TRP A 90 -2.72 3.50 10.56
C TRP A 90 -1.35 3.23 9.91
N THR A 91 -0.84 2.02 10.06
CA THR A 91 0.43 1.61 9.43
C THR A 91 0.17 0.52 8.39
N LEU A 92 0.95 0.53 7.32
CA LEU A 92 0.93 -0.52 6.31
C LEU A 92 1.31 -1.87 6.94
N HIS A 93 0.49 -2.89 6.68
CA HIS A 93 0.81 -4.29 6.92
C HIS A 93 1.47 -4.84 5.65
N GLY A 94 0.77 -4.81 4.51
CA GLY A 94 1.32 -5.27 3.24
C GLY A 94 0.46 -4.97 2.01
N LEU A 95 0.92 -5.52 0.89
CA LEU A 95 0.21 -5.55 -0.39
C LEU A 95 0.15 -7.00 -0.86
N TRP A 96 -1.03 -7.60 -0.87
CA TRP A 96 -1.18 -9.05 -1.06
C TRP A 96 -1.93 -9.35 -2.35
N PRO A 97 -1.35 -10.18 -3.24
CA PRO A 97 -2.00 -10.61 -4.46
C PRO A 97 -2.75 -11.93 -4.24
N ASP A 98 -4.05 -11.83 -3.95
CA ASP A 98 -4.94 -12.99 -3.83
C ASP A 98 -5.45 -13.44 -5.20
N ASN A 99 -5.79 -14.72 -5.31
CA ASN A 99 -6.51 -15.25 -6.44
C ASN A 99 -7.91 -14.62 -6.53
N CYS A 100 -8.48 -14.59 -7.72
CA CYS A 100 -9.80 -13.99 -7.97
C CYS A 100 -10.96 -14.68 -7.23
N ASP A 101 -10.74 -15.89 -6.70
CA ASP A 101 -11.69 -16.63 -5.88
C ASP A 101 -11.52 -16.38 -4.36
N GLY A 102 -10.57 -15.52 -3.97
CA GLY A 102 -10.23 -15.21 -2.58
C GLY A 102 -9.30 -16.23 -1.91
N SER A 103 -8.83 -17.26 -2.62
CA SER A 103 -7.67 -18.04 -2.18
C SER A 103 -6.38 -17.26 -2.41
N PHE A 104 -5.26 -17.71 -1.87
CA PHE A 104 -3.97 -17.04 -2.05
C PHE A 104 -2.82 -18.03 -2.12
N GLU A 105 -1.76 -17.61 -2.77
CA GLU A 105 -0.48 -18.31 -2.79
C GLU A 105 0.51 -17.63 -1.84
N GLN A 106 1.58 -18.34 -1.46
CA GLN A 106 2.60 -17.78 -0.57
C GLN A 106 3.98 -18.37 -0.86
N TYR A 107 5.01 -17.52 -0.77
CA TYR A 107 6.42 -17.88 -1.02
C TYR A 107 6.62 -18.60 -2.37
N CYS A 108 6.12 -18.00 -3.45
CA CYS A 108 6.06 -18.63 -4.77
C CYS A 108 7.41 -18.69 -5.52
N ASP A 109 8.41 -17.92 -5.08
CA ASP A 109 9.76 -17.94 -5.67
C ASP A 109 10.86 -17.86 -4.60
N PHE A 110 11.46 -19.00 -4.27
CA PHE A 110 12.57 -19.08 -3.31
C PHE A 110 13.87 -18.44 -3.81
N SER A 111 14.04 -18.20 -5.11
CA SER A 111 15.23 -17.52 -5.65
C SER A 111 15.25 -16.02 -5.37
N ARG A 112 14.07 -15.46 -5.07
CA ARG A 112 13.84 -14.06 -4.68
C ARG A 112 13.34 -13.91 -3.25
N GLN A 113 13.57 -14.91 -2.41
CA GLN A 113 13.17 -14.88 -1.01
C GLN A 113 14.26 -14.19 -0.16
N PHE A 114 13.86 -13.27 0.72
CA PHE A 114 14.72 -12.47 1.59
C PHE A 114 14.33 -12.55 3.08
N ASP A 115 13.27 -13.29 3.42
CA ASP A 115 12.72 -13.36 4.77
C ASP A 115 13.61 -14.21 5.72
N PRO A 116 14.15 -13.60 6.79
CA PRO A 116 15.03 -14.28 7.75
C PRO A 116 14.28 -15.15 8.76
N ALA A 117 12.95 -15.08 8.83
CA ALA A 117 12.11 -15.87 9.73
C ALA A 117 10.77 -16.23 9.07
N PRO A 118 10.76 -17.14 8.07
CA PRO A 118 9.55 -17.48 7.33
C PRO A 118 8.39 -17.97 8.20
N ASP A 119 7.19 -17.44 7.93
CA ASP A 119 5.94 -17.86 8.54
C ASP A 119 4.82 -18.03 7.48
N PRO A 120 4.39 -19.26 7.19
CA PRO A 120 4.79 -20.51 7.83
C PRO A 120 6.20 -20.98 7.41
N ALA A 121 6.92 -21.64 8.32
CA ALA A 121 8.22 -22.25 8.01
C ALA A 121 8.13 -23.45 7.04
N VAL A 122 6.93 -24.04 6.91
CA VAL A 122 6.63 -25.15 5.99
C VAL A 122 5.31 -24.85 5.30
N LEU A 123 5.31 -24.89 3.97
CA LEU A 123 4.13 -24.66 3.15
C LEU A 123 3.11 -25.79 3.31
N PRO A 124 1.82 -25.58 2.96
CA PRO A 124 0.78 -26.62 3.04
C PRO A 124 1.10 -27.91 2.28
N ASN A 125 1.91 -27.82 1.22
CA ASN A 125 2.38 -28.97 0.43
C ASN A 125 3.59 -29.70 1.07
N GLY A 126 4.03 -29.30 2.26
CA GLY A 126 5.15 -29.88 3.00
C GLY A 126 6.53 -29.34 2.61
N VAL A 127 6.62 -28.38 1.69
CA VAL A 127 7.90 -27.79 1.27
C VAL A 127 8.38 -26.79 2.33
N PRO A 128 9.59 -26.98 2.91
CA PRO A 128 10.18 -26.01 3.84
C PRO A 128 10.54 -24.71 3.13
N VAL A 129 10.21 -23.57 3.73
CA VAL A 129 10.63 -22.25 3.23
C VAL A 129 12.06 -21.99 3.72
N PRO A 130 13.03 -21.72 2.83
CA PRO A 130 14.41 -21.49 3.23
C PRO A 130 14.54 -20.20 4.05
N VAL A 131 15.34 -20.27 5.11
CA VAL A 131 15.70 -19.10 5.94
C VAL A 131 16.75 -18.27 5.20
N TYR A 132 16.45 -16.99 4.95
CA TYR A 132 17.41 -16.07 4.36
C TYR A 132 18.48 -15.64 5.37
N LYS A 133 19.74 -15.57 4.93
CA LYS A 133 20.90 -15.19 5.77
C LYS A 133 21.74 -14.06 5.17
N GLY A 134 21.26 -13.44 4.09
CA GLY A 134 21.94 -12.35 3.41
C GLY A 134 21.61 -10.98 4.01
N PRO A 135 21.99 -9.89 3.31
CA PRO A 135 21.66 -8.53 3.73
C PRO A 135 20.14 -8.26 3.68
N GLY A 136 19.63 -7.51 4.66
CA GLY A 136 18.22 -7.12 4.70
C GLY A 136 17.80 -6.26 3.51
N VAL A 137 16.50 -6.24 3.21
CA VAL A 137 15.94 -5.48 2.08
C VAL A 137 16.18 -3.96 2.20
N ASP A 138 16.39 -3.45 3.41
CA ASP A 138 16.78 -2.05 3.65
C ASP A 138 18.15 -1.70 3.06
N VAL A 139 19.05 -2.68 2.94
CA VAL A 139 20.35 -2.53 2.27
C VAL A 139 20.15 -2.33 0.78
N PHE A 140 19.22 -3.07 0.16
CA PHE A 140 18.91 -2.91 -1.26
C PHE A 140 18.34 -1.50 -1.53
N ILE A 141 17.40 -1.05 -0.70
CA ILE A 141 16.82 0.30 -0.82
C ILE A 141 17.92 1.38 -0.76
N LYS A 142 18.88 1.26 0.16
CA LYS A 142 20.03 2.18 0.25
C LYS A 142 20.95 2.10 -0.97
N GLN A 143 21.20 0.92 -1.52
CA GLN A 143 22.03 0.73 -2.72
C GLN A 143 21.42 1.42 -3.96
N PHE A 144 20.10 1.45 -4.07
CA PHE A 144 19.38 2.22 -5.09
C PHE A 144 19.29 3.73 -4.78
N GLY A 145 19.87 4.20 -3.67
CA GLY A 145 19.84 5.60 -3.26
C GLY A 145 18.48 6.10 -2.78
N LYS A 146 17.53 5.19 -2.49
CA LYS A 146 16.13 5.50 -2.17
C LYS A 146 15.94 5.80 -0.67
N ASN A 147 16.72 6.73 -0.12
CA ASN A 147 16.67 7.05 1.31
C ASN A 147 15.29 7.56 1.77
N LYS A 148 14.62 8.39 0.95
CA LYS A 148 13.26 8.88 1.24
C LYS A 148 12.22 7.75 1.34
N LEU A 149 12.35 6.72 0.50
CA LEU A 149 11.51 5.53 0.56
C LEU A 149 11.74 4.81 1.90
N LEU A 150 13.00 4.59 2.26
CA LEU A 150 13.35 3.94 3.53
C LEU A 150 12.84 4.72 4.74
N ASP A 151 12.95 6.05 4.73
CA ASP A 151 12.45 6.91 5.81
C ASP A 151 10.93 6.84 5.93
N TYR A 152 10.23 6.80 4.80
CA TYR A 152 8.78 6.61 4.76
C TYR A 152 8.39 5.24 5.33
N MET A 153 9.06 4.17 4.92
CA MET A 153 8.80 2.81 5.43
C MET A 153 9.07 2.73 6.93
N ASN A 154 10.16 3.32 7.42
CA ASN A 154 10.45 3.43 8.86
C ASN A 154 9.48 4.32 9.64
N THR A 155 8.52 4.96 8.97
CA THR A 155 7.48 5.78 9.58
C THR A 155 6.12 5.12 9.50
N TYR A 156 5.78 4.52 8.36
CA TYR A 156 4.43 4.05 8.08
C TYR A 156 4.31 2.54 7.88
N TRP A 157 5.41 1.79 7.78
CA TRP A 157 5.40 0.33 7.61
C TRP A 157 6.16 -0.32 8.77
N ILE A 158 5.53 -0.31 9.95
CA ILE A 158 6.17 -0.61 11.22
C ILE A 158 5.88 -2.04 11.66
N ALA A 159 6.92 -2.78 12.01
CA ALA A 159 6.81 -4.14 12.54
C ALA A 159 6.41 -4.16 14.03
N GLN A 160 5.89 -5.30 14.48
CA GLN A 160 5.63 -5.58 15.90
C GLN A 160 6.59 -6.64 16.42
N GLY A 161 7.38 -6.30 17.45
CA GLY A 161 8.31 -7.20 18.14
C GLY A 161 9.60 -7.52 17.37
N THR A 162 9.72 -7.09 16.13
CA THR A 162 10.88 -7.36 15.25
C THR A 162 11.36 -6.09 14.53
N PRO A 163 12.60 -6.06 14.02
CA PRO A 163 13.06 -4.97 13.16
C PRO A 163 12.19 -4.83 11.91
N ASN A 164 11.90 -3.59 11.49
CA ASN A 164 11.10 -3.34 10.29
C ASN A 164 11.65 -4.06 9.04
N ALA A 165 12.97 -4.12 8.87
CA ALA A 165 13.59 -4.76 7.70
C ALA A 165 13.27 -6.26 7.58
N ASP A 166 13.13 -6.97 8.70
CA ASP A 166 12.78 -8.40 8.72
C ASP A 166 11.32 -8.56 8.27
N PHE A 167 10.44 -7.67 8.74
CA PHE A 167 9.04 -7.65 8.35
C PHE A 167 8.83 -7.28 6.88
N TRP A 168 9.53 -6.26 6.35
CA TRP A 168 9.46 -5.94 4.93
C TRP A 168 9.97 -7.08 4.04
N ALA A 169 10.99 -7.80 4.51
CA ALA A 169 11.49 -8.98 3.82
C ALA A 169 10.46 -10.10 3.80
N HIS A 170 9.70 -10.30 4.89
CA HIS A 170 8.55 -11.19 4.95
C HIS A 170 7.49 -10.81 3.90
N GLU A 171 7.05 -9.55 3.92
CA GLU A 171 5.99 -9.06 3.03
C GLU A 171 6.35 -9.24 1.55
N PHE A 172 7.57 -8.89 1.16
CA PHE A 172 8.03 -9.14 -0.21
C PHE A 172 8.10 -10.65 -0.52
N SER A 173 8.77 -11.42 0.33
CA SER A 173 9.06 -12.83 0.08
C SER A 173 7.80 -13.68 -0.01
N LYS A 174 6.85 -13.42 0.87
CA LYS A 174 5.62 -14.20 0.99
C LYS A 174 4.60 -13.80 -0.07
N HIS A 175 4.44 -12.51 -0.32
CA HIS A 175 3.34 -11.99 -1.14
C HIS A 175 3.79 -11.53 -2.53
N ALA A 176 4.81 -10.67 -2.64
CA ALA A 176 5.23 -10.10 -3.91
C ALA A 176 5.76 -11.16 -4.89
N THR A 177 6.32 -12.27 -4.39
CA THR A 177 6.80 -13.37 -5.24
C THR A 177 5.67 -14.14 -5.92
N CYS A 178 4.41 -13.92 -5.52
CA CYS A 178 3.24 -14.66 -5.99
C CYS A 178 2.38 -13.94 -7.03
N THR A 179 2.83 -12.78 -7.52
CA THR A 179 2.22 -12.09 -8.67
C THR A 179 3.26 -11.87 -9.77
N SER A 180 2.83 -12.00 -11.02
CA SER A 180 3.71 -11.97 -12.19
C SER A 180 4.33 -10.62 -12.48
N THR A 181 3.68 -9.52 -12.11
CA THR A 181 4.11 -8.18 -12.53
C THR A 181 5.39 -7.71 -11.84
N PHE A 182 5.80 -8.35 -10.73
CA PHE A 182 7.10 -8.16 -10.09
C PHE A 182 8.15 -9.19 -10.51
N ASP A 183 7.86 -10.09 -11.46
CA ASP A 183 8.84 -11.05 -11.93
C ASP A 183 10.00 -10.39 -12.66
N VAL A 184 11.21 -10.89 -12.45
CA VAL A 184 12.45 -10.33 -13.04
C VAL A 184 12.37 -10.27 -14.58
N ALA A 185 11.63 -11.20 -15.19
CA ALA A 185 11.44 -11.28 -16.63
C ALA A 185 10.71 -10.04 -17.19
N CYS A 186 9.90 -9.37 -16.38
CA CYS A 186 9.19 -8.15 -16.76
C CYS A 186 10.11 -6.95 -16.89
N TYR A 187 11.27 -6.95 -16.24
CA TYR A 187 12.28 -5.88 -16.33
C TYR A 187 13.17 -6.00 -17.57
N GLY A 188 13.25 -7.19 -18.18
CA GLY A 188 13.97 -7.41 -19.45
C GLY A 188 15.49 -7.25 -19.34
N GLU A 189 16.13 -6.79 -20.41
CA GLU A 189 17.59 -6.67 -20.51
C GLU A 189 18.18 -5.62 -19.57
N ASP A 190 17.36 -4.65 -19.14
CA ASP A 190 17.74 -3.57 -18.23
C ASP A 190 17.60 -3.95 -16.74
N TYR A 191 17.33 -5.23 -16.44
CA TYR A 191 17.17 -5.69 -15.06
C TYR A 191 18.40 -5.40 -14.20
N GLN A 192 18.17 -4.62 -13.15
CA GLN A 192 19.14 -4.43 -12.07
C GLN A 192 18.72 -5.28 -10.89
N LYS A 193 19.67 -6.05 -10.34
CA LYS A 193 19.38 -6.96 -9.23
C LYS A 193 18.68 -6.21 -8.08
N HIS A 194 17.53 -6.74 -7.65
CA HIS A 194 16.66 -6.20 -6.59
C HIS A 194 15.78 -5.00 -6.97
N VAL A 195 15.76 -4.55 -8.23
CA VAL A 195 14.86 -3.47 -8.65
C VAL A 195 13.40 -3.82 -8.38
N GLU A 196 13.02 -5.09 -8.53
CA GLU A 196 11.67 -5.58 -8.27
C GLU A 196 11.24 -5.45 -6.81
N VAL A 197 12.21 -5.51 -5.89
CA VAL A 197 11.99 -5.31 -4.45
C VAL A 197 11.67 -3.84 -4.17
N ILE A 198 12.38 -2.93 -4.84
CA ILE A 198 12.14 -1.48 -4.71
C ILE A 198 10.76 -1.12 -5.26
N ASP A 199 10.43 -1.63 -6.45
CA ASP A 199 9.17 -1.38 -7.12
C ASP A 199 7.99 -1.91 -6.32
N PHE A 200 8.13 -3.07 -5.66
CA PHE A 200 7.12 -3.59 -4.74
C PHE A 200 6.86 -2.62 -3.58
N PHE A 201 7.91 -2.13 -2.91
CA PHE A 201 7.72 -1.23 -1.77
C PHE A 201 7.13 0.12 -2.16
N GLU A 202 7.58 0.71 -3.27
CA GLU A 202 6.97 1.94 -3.81
C GLU A 202 5.49 1.72 -4.18
N THR A 203 5.16 0.53 -4.70
CA THR A 203 3.78 0.18 -5.08
C THR A 203 2.88 -0.06 -3.87
N ALA A 204 3.35 -0.80 -2.87
CA ALA A 204 2.61 -1.02 -1.63
C ALA A 204 2.30 0.31 -0.92
N ILE A 205 3.26 1.25 -0.90
CA ILE A 205 3.05 2.61 -0.37
C ILE A 205 2.04 3.39 -1.21
N ARG A 206 2.11 3.31 -2.54
CA ARG A 206 1.12 3.96 -3.42
C ARG A 206 -0.30 3.47 -3.12
N PHE A 207 -0.48 2.17 -2.92
CA PHE A 207 -1.77 1.60 -2.53
C PHE A 207 -2.20 2.09 -1.14
N PHE A 208 -1.30 2.02 -0.15
CA PHE A 208 -1.57 2.51 1.21
C PHE A 208 -2.04 3.97 1.23
N GLN A 209 -1.44 4.84 0.41
CA GLN A 209 -1.81 6.25 0.32
C GLN A 209 -3.21 6.51 -0.25
N ASN A 210 -3.78 5.58 -1.03
CA ASN A 210 -5.17 5.66 -1.48
C ASN A 210 -6.18 5.42 -0.34
N PHE A 211 -5.73 4.83 0.77
CA PHE A 211 -6.59 4.38 1.86
C PHE A 211 -6.19 4.99 3.21
N PRO A 212 -6.43 6.30 3.44
CA PRO A 212 -6.06 6.96 4.69
C PRO A 212 -7.05 6.63 5.82
N THR A 213 -7.03 5.39 6.32
CA THR A 213 -8.05 4.84 7.25
C THR A 213 -8.33 5.73 8.45
N PHE A 214 -7.31 6.29 9.09
CA PHE A 214 -7.50 7.21 10.22
C PHE A 214 -8.40 8.39 9.82
N LYS A 215 -8.12 9.02 8.67
CA LYS A 215 -8.89 10.19 8.19
C LYS A 215 -10.32 9.81 7.80
N LEU A 216 -10.49 8.63 7.19
CA LEU A 216 -11.81 8.11 6.81
C LEU A 216 -12.69 7.91 8.05
N LEU A 217 -12.15 7.26 9.09
CA LEU A 217 -12.86 7.04 10.35
C LEU A 217 -13.10 8.36 11.10
N ALA A 218 -12.08 9.22 11.20
CA ALA A 218 -12.18 10.49 11.90
C ALA A 218 -13.22 11.44 11.27
N ALA A 219 -13.42 11.39 9.95
CA ALA A 219 -14.47 12.15 9.27
C ALA A 219 -15.90 11.76 9.72
N ALA A 220 -16.08 10.55 10.24
CA ALA A 220 -17.31 10.07 10.86
C ALA A 220 -17.32 10.23 12.39
N ASN A 221 -16.38 10.98 12.97
CA ASN A 221 -16.13 11.11 14.41
C ASN A 221 -15.74 9.78 15.09
N ILE A 222 -15.18 8.84 14.34
CA ILE A 222 -14.61 7.60 14.87
C ILE A 222 -13.11 7.81 15.04
N VAL A 223 -12.69 8.04 16.28
CA VAL A 223 -11.29 8.26 16.66
C VAL A 223 -10.87 7.28 17.75
N PRO A 224 -9.57 7.03 17.93
CA PRO A 224 -9.10 6.22 19.05
C PRO A 224 -9.63 6.75 20.38
N SER A 225 -10.16 5.87 21.23
CA SER A 225 -10.72 6.22 22.53
C SER A 225 -10.59 5.08 23.52
N ASN A 226 -10.17 5.40 24.75
CA ASN A 226 -10.21 4.48 25.89
C ASN A 226 -11.57 4.48 26.63
N LYS A 227 -12.57 5.20 26.10
CA LYS A 227 -13.87 5.42 26.75
C LYS A 227 -15.07 5.15 25.84
N THR A 228 -14.87 5.24 24.54
CA THR A 228 -15.90 5.10 23.52
C THR A 228 -15.64 3.83 22.73
N MET A 229 -16.71 3.08 22.49
CA MET A 229 -16.70 1.92 21.61
C MET A 229 -17.60 2.22 20.40
N TYR A 230 -17.38 1.48 19.32
CA TYR A 230 -18.06 1.68 18.05
C TYR A 230 -18.77 0.39 17.59
N LYS A 231 -19.75 0.53 16.70
CA LYS A 231 -20.34 -0.62 16.00
C LYS A 231 -19.59 -0.91 14.71
N LEU A 232 -19.56 -2.17 14.30
CA LEU A 232 -18.99 -2.57 13.02
C LEU A 232 -19.66 -1.83 11.86
N ASP A 233 -20.99 -1.72 11.90
CA ASP A 233 -21.76 -1.04 10.85
C ASP A 233 -21.37 0.45 10.72
N ASP A 234 -20.99 1.12 11.83
CA ASP A 234 -20.51 2.52 11.80
C ASP A 234 -19.11 2.61 11.16
N LEU A 235 -18.23 1.66 11.46
CA LEU A 235 -16.88 1.56 10.85
C LEU A 235 -17.00 1.31 9.33
N GLU A 236 -17.85 0.38 8.93
CA GLU A 236 -18.13 0.05 7.52
C GLU A 236 -18.74 1.27 6.80
N ALA A 237 -19.75 1.92 7.38
CA ALA A 237 -20.39 3.10 6.79
C ALA A 237 -19.42 4.27 6.59
N ALA A 238 -18.51 4.51 7.54
CA ALA A 238 -17.50 5.57 7.43
C ALA A 238 -16.63 5.38 6.18
N VAL A 239 -16.21 4.15 5.89
CA VAL A 239 -15.37 3.82 4.72
C VAL A 239 -16.18 3.83 3.42
N ILE A 240 -17.35 3.18 3.39
CA ILE A 240 -18.20 3.09 2.19
C ILE A 240 -18.53 4.48 1.65
N SER A 241 -18.79 5.45 2.54
CA SER A 241 -19.17 6.81 2.15
C SER A 241 -18.14 7.53 1.26
N GLN A 242 -16.87 7.09 1.28
CA GLN A 242 -15.77 7.69 0.53
C GLN A 242 -15.20 6.76 -0.55
N LEU A 243 -15.17 5.45 -0.28
CA LEU A 243 -14.51 4.47 -1.14
C LEU A 243 -15.48 3.56 -1.91
N GLY A 244 -16.77 3.58 -1.58
CA GLY A 244 -17.82 2.87 -2.30
C GLY A 244 -17.84 1.35 -2.11
N ALA A 245 -17.05 0.80 -1.19
CA ALA A 245 -16.99 -0.64 -0.92
C ALA A 245 -16.70 -0.92 0.57
N VAL A 246 -17.18 -2.06 1.07
CA VAL A 246 -16.94 -2.54 2.44
C VAL A 246 -15.55 -3.19 2.51
N PRO A 247 -14.62 -2.67 3.32
CA PRO A 247 -13.35 -3.35 3.56
C PRO A 247 -13.53 -4.53 4.54
N TYR A 248 -12.52 -5.39 4.67
CA TYR A 248 -12.44 -6.27 5.83
C TYR A 248 -11.99 -5.45 7.04
N PHE A 249 -12.73 -5.52 8.15
CA PHE A 249 -12.24 -5.09 9.46
C PHE A 249 -11.84 -6.30 10.30
N GLY A 250 -10.61 -6.29 10.80
CA GLY A 250 -10.07 -7.33 11.66
C GLY A 250 -10.09 -6.91 13.12
N CYS A 251 -10.57 -7.81 13.99
CA CYS A 251 -10.54 -7.60 15.43
C CYS A 251 -9.88 -8.77 16.17
N THR A 252 -9.15 -8.41 17.22
CA THR A 252 -8.59 -9.33 18.22
C THR A 252 -9.52 -9.43 19.44
N HIS A 253 -9.08 -10.17 20.47
CA HIS A 253 -9.78 -10.31 21.75
C HIS A 253 -11.26 -10.70 21.58
N ASN A 254 -11.50 -11.84 20.90
CA ASN A 254 -12.83 -12.35 20.59
C ASN A 254 -13.70 -11.35 19.80
N GLY A 255 -13.10 -10.64 18.84
CA GLY A 255 -13.79 -9.73 17.94
C GLY A 255 -14.13 -8.36 18.54
N THR A 256 -13.51 -7.97 19.65
CA THR A 256 -13.88 -6.74 20.37
C THR A 256 -12.83 -5.63 20.30
N VAL A 257 -11.64 -5.89 19.75
CA VAL A 257 -10.57 -4.89 19.66
C VAL A 257 -10.10 -4.77 18.23
N LEU A 258 -10.37 -3.62 17.61
CA LEU A 258 -9.99 -3.33 16.23
C LEU A 258 -8.47 -3.38 16.06
N SER A 259 -7.99 -4.14 15.08
CA SER A 259 -6.56 -4.36 14.85
C SER A 259 -6.14 -4.23 13.40
N GLU A 260 -7.02 -4.52 12.44
CA GLU A 260 -6.69 -4.54 11.01
C GLU A 260 -7.80 -3.98 10.14
N VAL A 261 -7.40 -3.49 8.96
CA VAL A 261 -8.31 -3.22 7.85
C VAL A 261 -7.67 -3.65 6.54
N TRP A 262 -8.41 -4.35 5.68
CA TRP A 262 -7.94 -4.76 4.35
C TRP A 262 -8.86 -4.19 3.27
N TYR A 263 -8.25 -3.49 2.31
CA TYR A 263 -8.93 -2.88 1.17
C TYR A 263 -8.72 -3.74 -0.08
N PHE A 264 -9.81 -4.23 -0.66
CA PHE A 264 -9.78 -5.11 -1.81
C PHE A 264 -9.90 -4.30 -3.10
N THR A 265 -9.05 -4.63 -4.09
CA THR A 265 -9.03 -3.92 -5.36
C THR A 265 -8.83 -4.87 -6.53
N HIS A 266 -9.42 -4.50 -7.67
CA HIS A 266 -8.92 -4.91 -8.97
C HIS A 266 -7.98 -3.84 -9.52
N VAL A 267 -6.95 -4.28 -10.24
CA VAL A 267 -5.89 -3.44 -10.79
C VAL A 267 -6.09 -3.28 -12.28
N PHE A 268 -6.03 -2.04 -12.77
CA PHE A 268 -6.09 -1.76 -14.20
C PHE A 268 -4.68 -1.81 -14.80
N GLY A 269 -4.39 -2.87 -15.55
CA GLY A 269 -3.03 -3.17 -16.00
C GLY A 269 -2.19 -3.74 -14.85
N THR A 270 -1.03 -3.14 -14.57
CA THR A 270 -0.07 -3.60 -13.56
C THR A 270 -0.15 -2.80 -12.25
N GLU A 271 0.12 -3.46 -11.12
CA GLU A 271 0.10 -2.89 -9.76
C GLU A 271 0.96 -1.63 -9.68
N GLN A 272 2.11 -1.61 -10.35
CA GLN A 272 3.05 -0.50 -10.37
C GLN A 272 2.45 0.80 -10.92
N PHE A 273 1.34 0.76 -11.67
CA PHE A 273 0.61 1.98 -12.08
C PHE A 273 -0.22 2.58 -10.96
N GLY A 274 -0.74 1.77 -10.04
CA GLY A 274 -1.65 2.21 -8.98
C GLY A 274 -3.05 2.62 -9.46
N SER A 275 -3.43 2.28 -10.69
CA SER A 275 -4.81 2.45 -11.16
C SER A 275 -5.66 1.31 -10.63
N ILE A 276 -6.55 1.61 -9.69
CA ILE A 276 -7.32 0.61 -8.94
C ILE A 276 -8.83 0.87 -9.00
N LYS A 277 -9.59 -0.21 -8.82
CA LYS A 277 -11.02 -0.19 -8.56
C LYS A 277 -11.27 -0.90 -7.24
N THR A 278 -11.84 -0.20 -6.27
CA THR A 278 -12.26 -0.78 -4.99
C THR A 278 -13.41 -1.76 -5.21
N ILE A 279 -13.37 -2.87 -4.49
CA ILE A 279 -14.43 -3.88 -4.50
C ILE A 279 -14.81 -4.27 -3.08
N GLU A 280 -15.97 -4.90 -2.92
CA GLU A 280 -16.41 -5.48 -1.66
C GLU A 280 -15.42 -6.53 -1.16
N SER A 281 -15.19 -6.56 0.15
CA SER A 281 -14.40 -7.61 0.78
C SER A 281 -14.96 -8.99 0.46
N VAL A 282 -14.09 -9.89 -0.01
CA VAL A 282 -14.41 -11.33 -0.16
C VAL A 282 -14.22 -12.10 1.15
N THR A 283 -13.65 -11.46 2.16
CA THR A 283 -13.41 -12.04 3.49
C THR A 283 -14.35 -11.43 4.52
N PRO A 284 -15.12 -12.22 5.29
CA PRO A 284 -15.95 -11.70 6.37
C PRO A 284 -15.11 -11.06 7.48
N SER A 285 -15.57 -9.94 8.03
CA SER A 285 -14.95 -9.32 9.21
C SER A 285 -14.83 -10.31 10.39
N SER A 286 -13.72 -10.24 11.12
CA SER A 286 -13.54 -10.97 12.39
C SER A 286 -14.05 -10.20 13.62
N CYS A 287 -14.57 -8.98 13.43
CA CYS A 287 -15.17 -8.18 14.49
C CYS A 287 -16.56 -8.69 14.86
N ASN A 288 -16.90 -8.55 16.15
CA ASN A 288 -18.20 -8.93 16.68
C ASN A 288 -19.28 -7.95 16.20
N ARG A 289 -20.06 -8.36 15.19
CA ARG A 289 -21.09 -7.52 14.57
C ARG A 289 -22.18 -7.06 15.55
N SER A 290 -22.54 -7.88 16.53
CA SER A 290 -23.56 -7.53 17.54
C SER A 290 -22.97 -6.76 18.73
N GLY A 291 -21.66 -6.90 18.93
CA GLY A 291 -20.93 -6.33 20.05
C GLY A 291 -20.55 -4.87 19.86
N ASP A 292 -19.81 -4.36 20.83
CA ASP A 292 -19.13 -3.09 20.74
C ASP A 292 -17.64 -3.37 20.44
N ILE A 293 -17.01 -2.49 19.67
CA ILE A 293 -15.61 -2.60 19.22
C ILE A 293 -14.80 -1.46 19.83
N TRP A 294 -13.71 -1.82 20.50
CA TRP A 294 -12.69 -0.89 20.96
C TRP A 294 -11.77 -0.50 19.82
N TYR A 295 -11.56 0.80 19.67
CA TYR A 295 -10.52 1.40 18.86
C TYR A 295 -9.62 2.19 19.81
N TYR A 296 -8.57 1.55 20.36
CA TYR A 296 -7.83 2.10 21.50
C TYR A 296 -6.84 3.20 21.13
N GLU A 297 -6.67 4.15 22.05
CA GLU A 297 -5.62 5.18 21.99
C GLU A 297 -4.23 4.55 22.14
N ARG A 298 -3.22 5.17 21.52
CA ARG A 298 -1.80 4.90 21.75
C ARG A 298 -1.30 5.67 22.97
N THR A 299 -0.24 5.20 23.59
CA THR A 299 0.45 5.95 24.64
C THR A 299 1.45 6.92 23.99
N ALA A 300 1.77 8.02 24.67
CA ALA A 300 2.73 9.00 24.15
C ALA A 300 4.13 8.40 23.88
N ASP A 301 4.48 7.31 24.58
CA ASP A 301 5.76 6.64 24.37
C ASP A 301 5.77 5.72 23.15
N SER A 302 4.61 5.20 22.72
CA SER A 302 4.50 4.29 21.59
C SER A 302 4.30 4.97 20.23
N GLU A 303 4.00 6.27 20.23
CA GLU A 303 3.81 7.05 19.00
C GLU A 303 4.77 8.24 18.88
N ARG A 304 4.85 8.79 17.67
CA ARG A 304 5.58 10.02 17.35
C ARG A 304 4.78 10.90 16.41
N ASP A 305 4.98 12.20 16.53
CA ASP A 305 4.54 13.14 15.50
C ASP A 305 5.32 12.88 14.20
N VAL A 306 4.63 13.07 13.08
CA VAL A 306 5.19 12.92 11.74
C VAL A 306 5.05 14.25 11.00
N GLU A 307 6.17 14.79 10.53
CA GLU A 307 6.15 15.96 9.66
C GLU A 307 5.81 15.50 8.23
N PHE A 308 4.87 16.19 7.59
CA PHE A 308 4.44 15.94 6.21
C PHE A 308 5.31 16.69 5.20
#